data_AF-E3CNS8-F1
#
_entry.id   AF-E3CNS8-F1
#
_cell.length_a   1.000
_cell.length_b   1.000
_cell.length_c   1.000
_cell.angle_alpha   90.00
_cell.angle_beta   90.00
_cell.angle_gamma   90.00
#
_symmetry.space_group_name_H-M   'P 1'
#
loop_
_entity.id
_entity.type
_entity.pdbx_description
1 polymer ?
#
loop_
_entity_poly.entity_id
_entity_poly.type
_entity_poly.pdbx_seq_one_letter_code
_entity_poly.pdbx_strand_id
1 'polypeptide(L)' 'MHYIVIVSDGRTSESSGLTLYEMAELMKSYGVTTAYNLDGGGSSTMYFNGQVINKPTTNGNKISERAVSDIVYIGY' A
#
# COMPACT_ATOMS: atom_id res chain seq x y z
N MET A 1 19.41 6.69 7.07
CA MET A 1 18.66 5.45 6.71
C MET A 1 17.82 5.75 5.49
N HIS A 2 17.63 4.77 4.60
CA HIS A 2 16.80 4.88 3.41
C HIS A 2 15.64 3.90 3.54
N TYR A 3 14.40 4.39 3.44
CA TYR A 3 13.19 3.58 3.54
C TYR A 3 12.45 3.63 2.21
N ILE A 4 11.90 2.48 1.81
CA ILE A 4 11.01 2.37 0.67
C ILE A 4 9.67 1.88 1.20
N VAL A 5 8.60 2.64 0.92
CA VAL A 5 7.23 2.27 1.24
C VAL A 5 6.48 2.15 -0.09
N ILE A 6 5.90 0.98 -0.35
CA ILE A 6 5.12 0.72 -1.56
C ILE A 6 3.71 0.31 -1.14
N VAL A 7 2.72 0.93 -1.77
CA VAL A 7 1.32 0.52 -1.70
C VAL A 7 0.86 0.19 -3.11
N SER A 8 0.17 -0.94 -3.26
CA SER A 8 -0.44 -1.37 -4.52
C SER A 8 -1.96 -1.28 -4.37
N ASP A 9 -2.58 -0.45 -5.20
CA ASP A 9 -4.03 -0.48 -5.36
C ASP A 9 -4.45 -1.82 -5.97
N GLY A 10 -5.56 -2.37 -5.49
CA GLY A 10 -6.10 -3.63 -5.97
C GLY A 10 -7.60 -3.69 -5.89
N ARG A 11 -8.17 -4.65 -6.61
CA ARG A 11 -9.63 -4.84 -6.76
C ARG A 11 -10.34 -3.62 -7.34
N THR A 12 -9.68 -2.96 -8.28
CA THR A 12 -10.25 -1.89 -9.11
C THR A 12 -10.39 -2.39 -10.55
N SER A 13 -11.09 -1.63 -11.41
CA SER A 13 -11.15 -1.94 -12.84
C SER A 13 -9.79 -1.82 -13.55
N GLU A 14 -8.86 -1.05 -12.97
CA GLU A 14 -7.54 -0.77 -13.54
C GLU A 14 -6.44 -1.68 -12.98
N SER A 15 -6.64 -2.25 -11.77
CA SER A 15 -5.62 -3.04 -11.08
C SER A 15 -6.24 -4.15 -10.21
N SER A 16 -5.76 -5.38 -10.40
CA SER A 16 -6.00 -6.50 -9.49
C SER A 16 -5.20 -6.39 -8.18
N GLY A 17 -4.18 -5.53 -8.16
CA GLY A 17 -3.16 -5.50 -7.12
C GLY A 17 -2.04 -6.50 -7.40
N LEU A 18 -0.98 -6.42 -6.59
CA LEU A 18 0.16 -7.34 -6.63
C LEU A 18 -0.02 -8.48 -5.63
N THR A 19 0.39 -9.67 -6.03
CA THR A 19 0.64 -10.76 -5.09
C THR A 19 1.85 -10.45 -4.20
N LEU A 20 1.98 -11.14 -3.06
CA LEU A 20 3.16 -10.99 -2.19
C LEU A 20 4.48 -11.32 -2.91
N TYR A 21 4.45 -12.27 -3.85
CA TYR A 21 5.62 -12.63 -4.64
C TYR A 21 6.03 -11.52 -5.62
N GLU A 22 5.07 -10.96 -6.35
CA GLU A 22 5.34 -9.82 -7.25
C GLU A 22 5.81 -8.59 -6.47
N MET A 23 5.25 -8.34 -5.28
CA MET A 23 5.71 -7.26 -4.40
C MET A 23 7.15 -7.51 -3.92
N ALA A 24 7.52 -8.76 -3.58
CA ALA A 24 8.88 -9.11 -3.18
C ALA A 24 9.88 -8.91 -4.33
N GLU A 25 9.55 -9.34 -5.55
CA GLU A 25 10.39 -9.10 -6.72
C GLU A 25 10.53 -7.61 -7.04
N LEU A 26 9.44 -6.82 -6.89
CA LEU A 26 9.49 -5.37 -7.04
C LEU A 26 10.43 -4.72 -6.02
N MET A 27 10.28 -5.04 -4.73
CA MET A 27 11.16 -4.55 -3.66
C MET A 27 12.63 -4.90 -3.93
N LYS A 28 12.89 -6.14 -4.34
CA LYS A 28 14.24 -6.61 -4.71
C LYS A 28 14.81 -5.83 -5.89
N SER A 29 14.01 -5.50 -6.90
CA SER A 29 14.45 -4.69 -8.05
C SER A 29 14.84 -3.26 -7.67
N TYR A 30 14.27 -2.71 -6.58
CA TYR A 30 14.68 -1.44 -5.97
C TYR A 30 15.85 -1.57 -4.99
N GLY A 31 16.47 -2.75 -4.85
CA GLY A 31 17.61 -2.99 -3.96
C GLY A 31 17.25 -3.09 -2.48
N VAL A 32 15.98 -3.34 -2.14
CA VAL A 32 15.56 -3.56 -0.75
C VAL A 32 16.16 -4.88 -0.23
N THR A 33 16.89 -4.80 0.89
CA THR A 33 17.52 -5.96 1.53
C THR A 33 16.62 -6.65 2.55
N THR A 34 15.71 -5.90 3.18
CA THR A 34 14.74 -6.42 4.15
C THR A 34 13.43 -5.67 3.99
N ALA A 35 12.34 -6.42 3.80
CA ALA A 35 11.01 -5.89 3.63
C ALA A 35 10.04 -6.57 4.61
N TYR A 36 9.10 -5.80 5.13
CA TYR A 36 8.00 -6.30 5.96
C TYR A 36 6.70 -5.99 5.23
N ASN A 37 5.82 -6.99 5.14
CA ASN A 37 4.47 -6.77 4.65
C ASN A 37 3.56 -6.28 5.79
N LEU A 38 2.79 -5.23 5.54
CA LEU A 38 1.78 -4.70 6.45
C LEU A 38 0.37 -5.17 6.03
N ASP A 39 -0.66 -4.70 6.72
CA ASP A 39 -2.03 -5.04 6.37
C ASP A 39 -2.40 -4.56 4.95
N GLY A 40 -3.22 -5.39 4.28
CA GLY A 40 -3.43 -5.35 2.85
C GLY A 40 -4.88 -5.15 2.42
N GLY A 41 -5.08 -4.99 1.12
CA GLY A 41 -6.42 -4.90 0.54
C GLY A 41 -7.10 -3.59 0.92
N GLY A 42 -8.25 -3.67 1.60
CA GLY A 42 -9.06 -2.48 1.83
C GLY A 42 -8.52 -1.51 2.87
N SER A 43 -7.54 -1.91 3.65
CA SER A 43 -6.83 -1.05 4.60
C SER A 43 -5.61 -0.34 3.96
N SER A 44 -5.19 -0.74 2.76
CA SER A 44 -4.02 -0.16 2.10
C SER A 44 -4.29 1.26 1.62
N THR A 45 -3.85 2.23 2.42
CA THR A 45 -4.00 3.67 2.15
C THR A 45 -2.67 4.38 2.35
N MET A 46 -2.25 5.17 1.35
CA MET A 46 -1.07 6.04 1.41
C MET A 46 -1.52 7.49 1.46
N TYR A 47 -1.13 8.16 2.54
CA TYR A 47 -1.42 9.57 2.78
C TYR A 47 -0.13 10.39 2.71
N PHE A 48 -0.12 11.44 1.90
CA PHE A 48 1.04 12.30 1.71
C PHE A 48 0.62 13.76 1.57
N ASN A 49 1.20 14.64 2.39
CA ASN A 49 0.98 16.10 2.35
C ASN A 49 -0.50 16.53 2.30
N GLY A 50 -1.32 16.03 3.22
CA GLY A 50 -2.71 16.49 3.35
C GLY A 50 -3.73 15.64 2.58
N GLN A 51 -3.29 14.68 1.77
CA GLN A 51 -4.15 13.97 0.82
C GLN A 51 -3.83 12.48 0.72
N VAL A 52 -4.85 11.68 0.44
CA VAL A 52 -4.70 10.28 0.00
C VAL A 52 -4.26 10.28 -1.45
N ILE A 53 -3.20 9.53 -1.76
CA ILE A 53 -2.57 9.51 -3.10
C ILE A 53 -2.77 8.20 -3.86
N ASN A 54 -3.51 7.25 -3.30
CA ASN A 54 -3.90 5.98 -3.94
C ASN A 54 -5.43 5.82 -3.97
N LYS A 55 -5.93 4.71 -4.54
CA LYS A 55 -7.37 4.39 -4.67
C LYS A 55 -7.75 3.22 -3.74
N PRO A 56 -7.89 3.45 -2.41
CA PRO A 56 -8.27 2.40 -1.46
C PRO A 56 -9.67 1.83 -1.74
N THR A 57 -9.86 0.54 -1.47
CA THR A 57 -11.13 -0.18 -1.72
C THR A 57 -11.78 -0.74 -0.46
N THR A 58 -12.98 -0.26 -0.12
CA THR A 58 -13.79 -0.83 0.96
C THR A 58 -14.69 -1.93 0.43
N ASN A 59 -14.92 -2.97 1.26
CA ASN A 59 -15.73 -4.15 0.93
C ASN A 59 -15.32 -4.88 -0.36
N GLY A 60 -14.07 -4.68 -0.80
CA GLY A 60 -13.46 -5.40 -1.90
C GLY A 60 -13.69 -4.81 -3.29
N ASN A 61 -14.51 -3.76 -3.46
CA ASN A 61 -14.82 -3.22 -4.80
C ASN A 61 -15.35 -1.77 -4.80
N LYS A 62 -15.51 -1.11 -3.65
CA LYS A 62 -15.93 0.29 -3.59
C LYS A 62 -14.74 1.19 -3.31
N ILE A 63 -14.40 2.09 -4.24
CA ILE A 63 -13.35 3.09 -4.02
C ILE A 63 -13.77 4.02 -2.88
N SER A 64 -13.14 3.85 -1.73
CA SER A 64 -13.36 4.61 -0.50
C SER A 64 -12.40 4.13 0.58
N GLU A 65 -11.91 5.07 1.40
CA GLU A 65 -11.08 4.77 2.57
C GLU A 65 -11.83 3.88 3.58
N ARG A 66 -11.08 3.00 4.25
CA ARG A 66 -11.57 2.15 5.33
C ARG A 66 -10.95 2.60 6.65
N ALA A 67 -11.75 2.64 7.72
CA ALA A 67 -11.21 2.85 9.06
C ALA A 67 -10.22 1.73 9.43
N VAL A 68 -9.06 2.10 9.95
CA VAL A 68 -7.98 1.22 10.42
C VAL A 68 -7.63 1.55 11.87
N SER A 69 -7.07 0.59 12.59
CA SER A 69 -6.70 0.75 14.01
C SER A 69 -5.46 1.63 14.17
N ASP A 70 -4.41 1.32 13.40
CA ASP A 70 -3.08 1.88 13.56
C ASP A 70 -2.48 2.28 12.20
N ILE A 71 -1.54 3.21 12.23
CA ILE A 71 -0.82 3.69 11.05
C ILE A 71 0.70 3.65 11.29
N VAL A 72 1.46 3.55 10.20
CA VAL A 72 2.88 3.89 10.21
C VAL A 72 3.01 5.33 9.72
N TYR A 73 3.47 6.22 10.59
CA TYR A 73 3.66 7.63 10.27
C TYR A 73 5.15 7.96 10.14
N ILE A 74 5.50 8.66 9.06
CA ILE A 74 6.85 9.18 8.82
C ILE A 74 6.72 10.69 8.61
N GLY A 75 7.22 11.46 9.58
CA GLY A 75 7.20 12.92 9.58
C GLY A 75 8.24 13.48 10.54
N TYR A 76 8.41 14.80 10.54
CA TYR A 76 9.31 15.55 11.42
C TYR A 76 8.52 16.23 12.54
#